data_AF-A0A2E7HJF7-F1
#
_entry.id   AF-A0A2E7HJF7-F1
#
_cell.length_a   1.000
_cell.length_b   1.000
_cell.length_c   1.000
_cell.angle_alpha   90.00
_cell.angle_beta   90.00
_cell.angle_gamma   90.00
#
_symmetry.space_group_name_H-M   'P 1'
#
loop_
_entity.id
_entity.type
_entity.pdbx_description
1 polymer ?
#
loop_
_entity_poly.entity_id
_entity_poly.type
_entity_poly.pdbx_seq_one_letter_code
_entity_poly.pdbx_strand_id
1 'polypeptide(L)'
;MDYIDSYHTRTRLPEAQRPRLHDVLKADVCIVGGGLAGLATAVGLAERGVTDVVLLESQRVGWGPSGRNGDFVSPHYTSDTEGLIRRVGLEHTRELIKFSRRATDLVRSRDAWKTSRDRKKAGRAA
;
A
#
# COMPACT_ATOMS: atom_id res chain seq x y z
N MET A 1 10.00 -9.59 19.71
CA MET A 1 10.88 -8.40 19.69
C MET A 1 9.94 -7.21 19.71
N ASP A 2 10.03 -6.39 20.74
CA ASP A 2 9.16 -5.23 20.86
C ASP A 2 9.49 -4.22 19.76
N TYR A 3 8.46 -3.56 19.24
CA TYR A 3 8.65 -2.57 18.18
C TYR A 3 9.31 -1.32 18.75
N ILE A 4 10.09 -0.62 17.94
CA ILE A 4 10.81 0.60 18.37
C ILE A 4 9.81 1.65 18.89
N ASP A 5 10.06 2.24 20.06
CA ASP A 5 9.26 3.38 20.50
C ASP A 5 9.59 4.60 19.65
N SER A 6 8.63 5.05 18.84
CA SER A 6 8.76 6.22 17.97
C SER A 6 7.45 7.01 17.91
N TYR A 7 7.50 8.20 17.29
CA TYR A 7 6.29 8.95 16.97
C TYR A 7 5.23 8.06 16.28
N HIS A 8 5.63 7.30 15.26
CA HIS A 8 4.74 6.42 14.50
C HIS A 8 4.11 5.30 15.32
N THR A 9 4.76 4.81 16.37
CA THR A 9 4.17 3.77 17.23
C THR A 9 3.18 4.35 18.22
N ARG A 10 3.49 5.53 18.76
CA ARG A 10 2.63 6.22 19.72
C ARG A 10 1.37 6.80 19.09
N THR A 11 1.43 7.24 17.83
CA THR A 11 0.28 7.82 17.11
C THR A 11 -0.47 6.81 16.25
N ARG A 12 -0.08 5.52 16.31
CA ARG A 12 -0.71 4.48 15.49
C ARG A 12 -2.14 4.20 15.94
N LEU A 13 -3.02 3.95 14.98
CA LEU A 13 -4.34 3.39 15.27
C LEU A 13 -4.22 1.96 15.84
N PRO A 14 -5.13 1.55 16.74
CA PRO A 14 -5.23 0.17 17.20
C PRO A 14 -5.32 -0.78 16.01
N GLU A 15 -4.44 -1.79 15.96
CA GLU A 15 -4.42 -2.78 14.91
C GLU A 15 -5.01 -4.09 15.41
N ALA A 16 -5.84 -4.73 14.59
CA ALA A 16 -6.28 -6.10 14.84
C ALA A 16 -5.06 -7.03 14.80
N GLN A 17 -4.79 -7.72 15.91
CA GLN A 17 -3.78 -8.77 15.92
C GLN A 17 -4.18 -9.85 14.91
N ARG A 18 -3.24 -10.22 14.04
CA ARG A 18 -3.40 -11.37 13.15
C ARG A 18 -2.67 -12.55 13.77
N PRO A 19 -3.33 -13.71 13.96
CA PRO A 19 -2.68 -14.87 14.53
C PRO A 19 -1.54 -15.34 13.63
N ARG A 20 -0.53 -15.97 14.24
CA ARG A 20 0.49 -16.67 13.47
C ARG A 20 -0.17 -17.78 12.67
N LEU A 21 0.26 -17.94 11.42
CA LEU A 21 -0.16 -19.06 10.61
C LEU A 21 0.62 -20.31 11.06
N HIS A 22 -0.10 -21.33 11.52
CA HIS A 22 0.46 -22.63 11.88
C HIS A 22 0.21 -23.71 10.82
N ASP A 23 -0.80 -23.48 9.97
CA ASP A 23 -1.25 -24.43 8.96
C ASP A 23 -0.63 -24.15 7.59
N VAL A 24 -0.74 -25.15 6.72
CA VAL A 24 -0.44 -24.99 5.30
C VAL A 24 -1.69 -24.46 4.60
N LEU A 25 -1.58 -23.29 3.99
CA LEU A 25 -2.62 -22.72 3.15
C LEU A 25 -2.29 -22.95 1.67
N LYS A 26 -3.33 -23.24 0.90
CA LYS A 26 -3.29 -23.16 -0.56
C LYS A 26 -4.00 -21.88 -0.99
N ALA A 27 -3.41 -21.15 -1.93
CA ALA A 27 -3.98 -19.96 -2.52
C ALA A 27 -3.51 -19.84 -3.98
N ASP A 28 -4.33 -19.23 -4.83
CA ASP A 28 -3.92 -18.85 -6.19
C ASP A 28 -2.76 -17.85 -6.18
N VAL A 29 -2.75 -16.91 -5.22
CA VAL A 29 -1.68 -15.92 -5.07
C VAL A 29 -1.21 -15.82 -3.62
N CYS A 30 0.10 -16.01 -3.41
CA CYS A 30 0.77 -15.75 -2.14
C CYS A 30 1.62 -14.48 -2.24
N ILE A 31 1.36 -13.51 -1.36
CA ILE A 31 2.10 -12.25 -1.23
C ILE A 31 2.97 -12.31 0.02
N VAL A 32 4.27 -12.10 -0.13
CA VAL A 32 5.21 -12.07 0.99
C VAL A 32 5.57 -10.62 1.31
N GLY A 33 5.26 -10.19 2.53
CA GLY A 33 5.53 -8.86 3.06
C GLY A 33 4.28 -8.00 3.21
N GLY A 34 4.00 -7.55 4.44
CA GLY A 34 2.89 -6.69 4.80
C GLY A 34 3.19 -5.19 4.72
N GLY A 35 4.09 -4.78 3.82
CA GLY A 35 4.37 -3.37 3.54
C GLY A 35 3.41 -2.75 2.51
N LEU A 36 3.65 -1.50 2.14
CA LEU A 36 2.83 -0.79 1.14
C LEU A 36 2.76 -1.53 -0.20
N ALA A 37 3.88 -2.09 -0.68
CA ALA A 37 3.90 -2.85 -1.92
C ALA A 37 3.00 -4.08 -1.86
N GLY A 38 3.14 -4.93 -0.85
CA GLY A 38 2.32 -6.14 -0.69
C GLY A 38 0.83 -5.82 -0.51
N LEU A 39 0.50 -4.80 0.29
CA LEU A 39 -0.88 -4.34 0.48
C LEU A 39 -1.47 -3.75 -0.81
N ALA A 40 -0.72 -2.92 -1.54
CA ALA A 40 -1.17 -2.34 -2.81
C ALA A 40 -1.42 -3.41 -3.87
N THR A 41 -0.59 -4.46 -3.90
CA THR A 41 -0.80 -5.65 -4.73
C THR A 41 -2.08 -6.38 -4.33
N ALA A 42 -2.26 -6.68 -3.04
CA ALA A 42 -3.47 -7.37 -2.55
C ALA A 42 -4.75 -6.60 -2.90
N VAL A 43 -4.75 -5.27 -2.71
CA VAL A 43 -5.87 -4.40 -3.11
C VAL A 43 -6.09 -4.44 -4.61
N GLY A 44 -5.02 -4.33 -5.41
CA GLY A 44 -5.11 -4.39 -6.87
C GLY A 44 -5.66 -5.71 -7.39
N LEU A 45 -5.31 -6.83 -6.76
CA LEU A 45 -5.84 -8.16 -7.09
C LEU A 45 -7.33 -8.25 -6.74
N ALA A 46 -7.71 -7.80 -5.54
CA ALA A 46 -9.11 -7.78 -5.11
C ALA A 46 -9.98 -6.90 -6.02
N GLU A 47 -9.49 -5.73 -6.44
CA GLU A 47 -10.17 -4.85 -7.41
C GLU A 47 -10.40 -5.51 -8.77
N ARG A 48 -9.56 -6.49 -9.14
CA ARG A 48 -9.66 -7.27 -10.38
C ARG A 48 -10.47 -8.55 -10.22
N GLY A 49 -11.09 -8.77 -9.06
CA GLY A 49 -11.90 -9.94 -8.77
C GLY A 49 -11.10 -11.18 -8.36
N VAL A 50 -9.80 -11.07 -8.12
CA VAL A 50 -8.99 -12.17 -7.57
C VAL A 50 -9.23 -12.24 -6.07
N THR A 51 -9.88 -13.31 -5.61
CA THR A 51 -10.34 -13.45 -4.22
C THR A 51 -9.52 -14.44 -3.40
N ASP A 52 -8.85 -15.40 -4.03
CA ASP A 52 -8.00 -16.38 -3.35
C ASP A 52 -6.55 -15.88 -3.20
N VAL A 53 -6.38 -14.92 -2.29
CA VAL A 53 -5.11 -14.24 -2.05
C VAL A 53 -4.71 -14.35 -0.57
N VAL A 54 -3.51 -14.86 -0.32
CA VAL A 54 -2.91 -14.91 1.02
C VAL A 54 -1.76 -13.91 1.09
N LEU A 55 -1.75 -13.05 2.11
CA LEU A 55 -0.64 -12.15 2.43
C LEU A 55 0.00 -12.57 3.74
N LEU A 56 1.30 -12.86 3.71
CA LEU A 56 2.09 -13.24 4.87
C LEU A 56 3.05 -12.12 5.28
N GLU A 57 3.13 -11.87 6.58
CA GLU A 57 4.08 -10.94 7.19
C GLU A 57 4.72 -11.64 8.39
N SER A 58 6.05 -11.59 8.46
CA SER A 58 6.85 -12.20 9.52
C SER A 58 6.65 -11.56 10.91
N GLN A 59 6.30 -10.28 10.92
CA GLN A 59 6.05 -9.47 12.11
C GLN A 59 4.57 -9.04 12.14
N ARG A 60 4.31 -7.75 11.94
CA ARG A 60 2.96 -7.18 11.82
C ARG A 60 2.86 -6.34 10.56
N VAL A 61 1.64 -6.11 10.08
CA VAL A 61 1.43 -5.30 8.87
C VAL A 61 1.99 -3.89 9.09
N GLY A 62 2.80 -3.40 8.15
CA GLY A 62 3.48 -2.13 8.27
C GLY A 62 4.64 -2.10 9.28
N TRP A 63 5.20 -3.24 9.69
CA TRP A 63 6.38 -3.28 10.58
C TRP A 63 7.61 -2.57 9.99
N GLY A 64 7.79 -2.64 8.67
CA GLY A 64 8.94 -2.07 7.98
C GLY A 64 8.88 -0.53 7.81
N PRO A 65 9.68 0.01 6.88
CA PRO A 65 9.67 1.44 6.53
C PRO A 65 8.29 1.96 6.12
N SER A 66 7.46 1.08 5.52
CA SER A 66 6.11 1.40 5.08
C SER A 66 5.16 1.89 6.18
N GLY A 67 5.36 1.50 7.45
CA GLY A 67 4.57 2.01 8.57
C GLY A 67 5.27 3.09 9.39
N ARG A 68 6.42 3.60 8.91
CA ARG A 68 7.22 4.66 9.54
C ARG A 68 7.64 5.72 8.51
N ASN A 69 6.75 6.07 7.59
CA ASN A 69 6.98 7.07 6.57
C ASN A 69 6.38 8.43 6.99
N GLY A 70 6.61 9.47 6.19
CA GLY A 70 6.15 10.84 6.47
C GLY A 70 4.73 11.15 5.99
N ASP A 71 3.93 10.12 5.67
CA ASP A 71 2.51 10.25 5.28
C ASP A 71 2.19 11.27 4.16
N PHE A 72 3.02 11.36 3.13
CA PHE A 72 2.73 12.16 1.94
C PHE A 72 2.81 11.34 0.66
N VAL A 73 1.98 11.70 -0.31
CA VAL A 73 2.00 11.16 -1.67
C VAL A 73 2.12 12.33 -2.63
N SER A 74 3.17 12.34 -3.45
CA SER A 74 3.42 13.41 -4.42
C SER A 74 3.66 12.85 -5.82
N PRO A 75 3.17 13.51 -6.88
CA PRO A 75 3.43 13.12 -8.27
C PRO A 75 4.82 13.57 -8.77
N HIS A 76 5.68 14.05 -7.88
CA HIS A 76 6.99 14.61 -8.22
C HIS A 76 8.11 13.61 -7.89
N TYR A 77 9.20 13.69 -8.66
CA TYR A 77 10.43 12.97 -8.37
C TYR A 77 11.35 13.84 -7.51
N THR A 78 12.29 13.20 -6.82
CA THR A 78 13.31 13.91 -6.03
C THR A 78 14.26 14.72 -6.92
N SER A 79 14.52 14.27 -8.15
CA SER A 79 15.28 15.04 -9.14
C SER A 79 14.39 16.05 -9.84
N ASP A 80 14.97 17.20 -10.20
CA ASP A 80 14.30 18.16 -11.07
C ASP A 80 14.14 17.60 -12.50
N THR A 81 13.31 18.28 -13.29
CA THR A 81 12.99 17.86 -14.65
C THR A 81 14.24 17.78 -15.53
N GLU A 82 15.18 18.73 -15.37
CA GLU A 82 16.42 18.74 -16.15
C GLU A 82 17.30 17.54 -15.81
N GLY A 83 17.46 17.22 -14.52
CA GLY A 83 18.17 16.04 -14.05
C GLY A 83 17.55 14.73 -14.53
N LEU A 84 16.21 14.66 -14.61
CA LEU A 84 15.54 13.51 -15.23
C LEU A 84 15.83 13.41 -16.73
N ILE A 85 15.73 14.51 -17.47
CA ILE A 85 16.01 14.53 -18.92
C ILE A 85 17.45 14.08 -19.18
N ARG A 86 18.41 14.56 -18.40
CA ARG A 86 19.82 14.14 -18.53
C ARG A 86 20.02 12.64 -18.28
N ARG A 87 19.24 12.03 -17.39
CA ARG A 87 19.39 10.61 -17.01
C ARG A 87 18.68 9.64 -17.94
N VAL A 88 17.48 9.98 -18.40
CA VAL A 88 16.61 9.04 -19.15
C VAL A 88 16.11 9.58 -20.49
N GLY A 89 16.45 10.83 -20.83
CA GLY A 89 15.97 11.50 -22.03
C GLY A 89 14.59 12.14 -21.85
N LEU A 90 14.25 13.03 -22.78
CA LEU A 90 13.02 13.83 -22.72
C LEU A 90 11.75 12.97 -22.78
N GLU A 91 11.69 12.02 -23.70
CA GLU A 91 10.50 11.17 -23.87
C GLU A 91 10.22 10.31 -22.65
N HIS A 92 11.22 9.62 -22.10
CA HIS A 92 11.04 8.84 -20.87
C HIS A 92 10.71 9.75 -19.68
N THR A 93 11.28 10.96 -19.61
CA THR A 93 10.92 11.92 -18.56
C THR A 93 9.44 12.28 -18.61
N ARG A 94 8.90 12.52 -19.80
CA ARG A 94 7.46 12.78 -20.00
C ARG A 94 6.61 11.60 -19.51
N GLU A 95 6.99 10.38 -19.88
CA GLU A 95 6.26 9.18 -19.46
C GLU A 95 6.34 8.92 -17.96
N LEU A 96 7.49 9.15 -17.33
CA LEU A 96 7.65 9.06 -15.88
C LEU A 96 6.77 10.07 -15.15
N ILE A 97 6.75 11.34 -15.58
CA ILE A 97 5.88 12.36 -14.98
C ILE A 97 4.40 11.99 -15.12
N LYS A 98 3.97 11.52 -16.30
CA LYS A 98 2.59 11.02 -16.52
C LYS A 98 2.28 9.84 -15.62
N PHE A 99 3.22 8.91 -15.46
CA PHE A 99 3.08 7.74 -14.61
C PHE A 99 2.92 8.11 -13.14
N SER A 100 3.76 9.01 -12.62
CA SER A 100 3.70 9.47 -11.22
C SER A 100 2.38 10.19 -10.90
N ARG A 101 1.86 10.99 -11.83
CA ARG A 101 0.52 11.60 -11.72
C ARG A 101 -0.57 10.55 -11.62
N ARG A 102 -0.60 9.57 -12.55
CA ARG A 102 -1.57 8.47 -12.53
C ARG A 102 -1.50 7.66 -11.24
N ALA A 103 -0.30 7.40 -10.72
CA ALA A 103 -0.12 6.68 -9.46
C ALA A 103 -0.73 7.46 -8.27
N THR A 104 -0.54 8.78 -8.23
CA THR A 104 -1.14 9.64 -7.19
C THR A 104 -2.67 9.65 -7.30
N ASP A 105 -3.21 9.74 -8.51
CA ASP A 105 -4.66 9.70 -8.75
C ASP A 105 -5.28 8.35 -8.35
N LEU A 106 -4.56 7.24 -8.57
CA LEU A 106 -4.98 5.92 -8.13
C LEU A 106 -5.07 5.80 -6.60
N VAL A 107 -4.13 6.39 -5.87
CA VAL A 107 -4.20 6.41 -4.40
C VAL A 107 -5.44 7.18 -3.95
N ARG A 108 -5.68 8.37 -4.54
CA ARG A 108 -6.86 9.19 -4.23
C ARG A 108 -8.19 8.48 -4.53
N SER A 109 -8.28 7.74 -5.63
CA SER A 109 -9.50 7.01 -5.97
C SER A 109 -9.79 5.87 -4.99
N ARG A 110 -8.75 5.25 -4.40
CA ARG A 110 -8.87 4.21 -3.39
C ARG A 110 -9.34 4.73 -2.03
N ASP A 111 -9.01 5.96 -1.66
CA ASP A 111 -9.55 6.60 -0.45
C ASP A 111 -11.08 6.79 -0.55
N ALA A 112 -11.55 7.19 -1.74
CA ALA A 112 -12.98 7.24 -2.03
C ALA A 112 -13.63 5.84 -2.00
N TRP A 113 -12.94 4.83 -2.51
CA TRP A 113 -13.39 3.43 -2.47
C TRP A 113 -13.53 2.91 -1.03
N LYS A 114 -12.55 3.17 -0.15
CA LYS A 114 -12.61 2.80 1.27
C LYS A 114 -13.86 3.38 1.94
N THR A 115 -14.09 4.68 1.74
CA THR A 115 -15.27 5.40 2.25
C THR A 115 -16.58 4.76 1.75
N SER A 116 -16.62 4.28 0.50
CA SER A 116 -17.80 3.60 -0.04
C SER A 116 -18.05 2.21 0.56
N ARG A 117 -17.00 1.44 0.85
CA ARG A 117 -17.08 0.10 1.45
C ARG A 117 -17.46 0.16 2.92
N ASP A 118 -16.90 1.09 3.66
CA ASP A 118 -17.20 1.26 5.09
C ASP A 118 -18.68 1.61 5.28
N ARG A 119 -19.26 2.45 4.40
CA ARG A 119 -20.72 2.70 4.35
C ARG A 119 -21.55 1.46 4.02
N LYS A 120 -21.13 0.64 3.05
CA LYS A 120 -21.84 -0.61 2.69
C LYS A 120 -21.78 -1.68 3.80
N LYS A 121 -20.68 -1.74 4.56
CA LYS A 121 -20.58 -2.61 5.74
C LYS A 121 -21.48 -2.12 6.88
N ALA A 122 -21.54 -0.81 7.13
CA ALA A 122 -22.42 -0.22 8.15
C ALA A 122 -23.92 -0.43 7.84
N GLY A 123 -24.32 -0.37 6.57
CA GLY A 123 -25.72 -0.61 6.16
C GLY A 123 -26.16 -2.07 6.10
N ARG A 124 -25.25 -3.04 6.29
CA ARG A 124 -25.56 -4.49 6.36
C ARG A 124 -25.69 -5.03 7.79
N ALA A 125 -25.46 -4.17 8.80
CA ALA A 125 -25.53 -4.50 10.22
C ALA A 125 -26.79 -3.95 10.90
N ALA A 126 -27.82 -3.56 10.14
CA ALA A 126 -29.11 -3.08 10.60
C ALA A 126 -30.23 -4.00 10.11
#